data_AF-A0A535RR40-F1
#
_entry.id   AF-A0A535RR40-F1
#
_cell.length_a   1.000
_cell.length_b   1.000
_cell.length_c   1.000
_cell.angle_alpha   90.00
_cell.angle_beta   90.00
_cell.angle_gamma   90.00
#
_symmetry.space_group_name_H-M   'P 1'
#
loop_
_entity.id
_entity.type
_entity.pdbx_description
1 polymer ?
#
loop_
_entity_poly.entity_id
_entity_poly.type
_entity_poly.pdbx_seq_one_letter_code
_entity_poly.pdbx_strand_id
1 'polypeptide(L)' 'MPEINYSELKPGAIIVYHLRPEQLPTDPMRDWRGKVKSVYDSCNGVRVEVLNEGFEGEEEPVYFQQIVRIEHAERIVSNL' A
#
# COMPACT_ATOMS: atom_id res chain seq x y z
N MET A 1 2.14 16.24 7.54
CA MET A 1 1.75 14.97 6.90
C MET A 1 0.53 14.46 7.62
N PRO A 2 -0.54 14.04 6.94
CA PRO A 2 -1.65 13.38 7.62
C PRO A 2 -1.12 12.13 8.33
N GLU A 3 -1.57 11.90 9.56
CA GLU A 3 -1.24 10.67 10.28
C GLU A 3 -1.95 9.50 9.59
N ILE A 4 -1.19 8.46 9.26
CA ILE A 4 -1.76 7.23 8.70
C ILE A 4 -2.39 6.46 9.84
N ASN A 5 -3.71 6.24 9.74
CA ASN A 5 -4.43 5.39 10.67
C ASN A 5 -4.18 3.91 10.32
N TYR A 6 -3.14 3.32 10.91
CA TYR A 6 -2.77 1.92 10.64
C TYR A 6 -3.85 0.89 11.00
N SER A 7 -4.86 1.25 11.82
CA SER A 7 -6.01 0.36 12.11
C SER A 7 -6.86 0.05 10.86
N GLU A 8 -6.69 0.80 9.78
CA GLU A 8 -7.37 0.58 8.50
C GLU A 8 -6.63 -0.39 7.59
N LEU A 9 -5.38 -0.75 7.92
CA LEU A 9 -4.64 -1.77 7.20
C LEU A 9 -5.26 -3.13 7.50
N LYS A 10 -5.88 -3.71 6.47
CA LYS A 10 -6.49 -5.04 6.51
C LYS A 10 -6.44 -5.66 5.12
N PRO A 11 -6.51 -7.00 5.01
CA PRO A 11 -6.60 -7.64 3.70
C PRO A 11 -7.69 -7.00 2.83
N GLY A 12 -7.33 -6.65 1.59
CA GLY A 12 -8.17 -5.96 0.63
C GLY A 12 -8.02 -4.43 0.60
N ALA A 13 -7.44 -3.80 1.62
CA ALA A 13 -7.14 -2.35 1.58
C ALA A 13 -6.15 -2.04 0.45
N ILE A 14 -6.32 -0.88 -0.21
CA ILE A 14 -5.36 -0.38 -1.19
C ILE A 14 -4.49 0.66 -0.48
N ILE A 15 -3.18 0.53 -0.63
CA ILE A 15 -2.22 1.47 -0.10
C ILE A 15 -1.39 2.08 -1.22
N VAL A 16 -0.89 3.28 -0.97
CA VAL A 16 0.17 3.88 -1.77
C VAL A 16 1.44 3.97 -0.93
N TYR A 17 2.56 3.60 -1.52
CA TYR A 17 3.84 3.53 -0.84
C TYR A 17 5.00 3.92 -1.77
N HIS A 18 6.14 4.23 -1.15
CA HIS A 18 7.42 4.46 -1.84
C HIS A 18 8.40 3.34 -1.51
N LEU A 19 9.16 2.90 -2.51
CA LEU A 19 10.26 1.99 -2.30
C LEU A 19 11.43 2.72 -1.66
N ARG A 20 12.15 2.05 -0.76
CA ARG A 20 13.34 2.62 -0.13
C ARG A 20 14.52 2.65 -1.10
N PRO A 21 15.51 3.53 -0.92
CA PRO A 21 16.71 3.56 -1.76
C PRO A 21 17.42 2.20 -1.87
N GLU A 22 17.42 1.40 -0.80
CA GLU A 22 18.06 0.07 -0.78
C GLU A 22 17.32 -0.97 -1.62
N GLN A 23 16.06 -0.71 -2.02
CA GLN A 23 15.30 -1.54 -2.95
C GLN A 23 15.59 -1.19 -4.42
N LEU A 24 16.48 -0.22 -4.66
CA LEU A 24 16.93 0.21 -5.99
C LEU A 24 15.77 0.57 -6.95
N PRO A 25 14.82 1.43 -6.53
CA PRO A 25 13.74 1.86 -7.43
C PRO A 25 14.33 2.64 -8.61
N THR A 26 13.76 2.42 -9.80
CA THR A 26 14.10 3.19 -11.00
C THR A 26 13.72 4.67 -10.86
N ASP A 27 12.69 4.95 -10.07
CA ASP A 27 12.29 6.29 -9.65
C ASP A 27 11.91 6.25 -8.15
N PRO A 28 12.75 6.82 -7.26
CA PRO A 28 12.50 6.85 -5.81
C PRO A 28 11.24 7.63 -5.40
N MET A 29 10.73 8.51 -6.28
CA MET A 29 9.54 9.33 -6.02
C MET A 29 8.27 8.71 -6.61
N ARG A 30 8.38 7.53 -7.26
CA ARG A 30 7.24 6.83 -7.84
C ARG A 30 6.28 6.36 -6.75
N ASP A 31 5.01 6.75 -6.88
CA ASP A 31 3.90 6.17 -6.14
C ASP A 31 3.64 4.73 -6.63
N TRP A 32 3.81 3.77 -5.75
CA TRP A 32 3.41 2.38 -5.97
C TRP A 32 2.05 2.12 -5.34
N ARG A 33 1.20 1.35 -6.01
CA ARG A 33 -0.11 0.95 -5.49
C ARG A 33 -0.11 -0.53 -5.19
N GLY A 34 -0.60 -0.90 -4.02
CA GLY A 34 -0.61 -2.29 -3.57
C GLY A 34 -1.89 -2.63 -2.84
N LYS A 35 -2.44 -3.81 -3.13
CA LYS A 35 -3.58 -4.37 -2.39
C LYS A 35 -3.04 -5.24 -1.25
N VAL A 36 -3.37 -4.90 -0.01
CA VAL A 36 -2.96 -5.66 1.17
C VAL A 36 -3.51 -7.09 1.10
N LYS A 37 -2.61 -8.07 1.24
CA LYS A 37 -2.92 -9.50 1.31
C LYS A 37 -2.89 -9.99 2.75
N SER A 38 -1.92 -9.51 3.52
CA SER A 38 -1.76 -9.82 4.95
C SER A 38 -1.10 -8.66 5.69
N VAL A 39 -1.37 -8.59 7.00
CA VAL A 39 -0.80 -7.60 7.92
C VAL A 39 0.08 -8.34 8.92
N TYR A 40 1.28 -7.82 9.16
CA TYR A 40 2.27 -8.37 10.09
C TYR A 40 2.61 -7.33 11.16
N ASP A 41 1.76 -7.24 12.18
CA ASP A 41 1.91 -6.26 13.27
C ASP A 41 3.26 -6.41 13.99
N SER A 42 3.77 -7.64 14.15
CA SER A 42 5.07 -7.91 14.78
C SER A 42 6.26 -7.28 14.04
N CYS A 43 6.10 -7.01 12.74
CA CYS A 43 7.16 -6.49 11.87
C CYS A 43 6.86 -5.09 11.35
N ASN A 44 5.78 -4.44 11.82
CA ASN A 44 5.31 -3.15 11.32
C ASN A 44 5.22 -3.10 9.79
N GLY A 45 4.57 -4.10 9.19
CA GLY A 45 4.48 -4.20 7.73
C GLY A 45 3.28 -4.98 7.25
N VAL A 46 3.11 -4.96 5.92
CA VAL A 46 2.10 -5.70 5.19
C VAL A 46 2.76 -6.44 4.03
N ARG A 47 2.11 -7.47 3.51
CA ARG A 47 2.39 -7.99 2.17
C ARG A 47 1.30 -7.48 1.24
N VAL A 48 1.70 -6.96 0.09
CA VAL A 48 0.79 -6.45 -0.93
C VAL A 48 0.95 -7.23 -2.21
N GLU A 49 -0.13 -7.31 -2.98
CA GLU A 49 -0.11 -7.57 -4.42
C GLU A 49 0.03 -6.24 -5.14
N VAL A 50 1.02 -6.13 -6.04
CA VAL A 50 1.33 -4.90 -6.77
C VAL A 50 0.26 -4.63 -7.83
N LEU A 51 -0.26 -3.41 -7.87
CA LEU A 51 -1.35 -3.00 -8.78
C LEU A 51 -0.86 -2.15 -9.96
N ASN A 52 0.44 -1.89 -10.05
CA ASN A 52 1.04 -1.15 -11.16
C ASN A 52 1.14 -2.05 -12.40
N GLU A 53 0.86 -1.48 -13.57
CA GLU A 53 0.96 -2.16 -14.88
C GLU A 53 2.34 -2.79 -15.08
N GLY A 54 2.36 -4.06 -15.51
CA GLY A 54 3.57 -4.84 -15.76
C GLY A 54 4.08 -5.61 -14.54
N PHE A 55 3.35 -5.61 -13.42
CA PHE A 55 3.67 -6.32 -12.18
C PHE A 55 2.52 -7.25 -11.74
N GLU A 56 1.75 -7.74 -12.69
CA GLU A 56 0.57 -8.56 -12.42
C GLU A 56 0.93 -9.86 -11.68
N GLY A 57 0.33 -10.05 -10.51
CA GLY A 57 0.59 -11.22 -9.66
C GLY A 57 1.85 -11.13 -8.81
N GLU A 58 2.63 -10.05 -8.93
CA GLU A 58 3.78 -9.81 -8.07
C GLU A 58 3.34 -9.41 -6.66
N GLU A 59 4.06 -9.93 -5.67
CA GLU A 59 3.82 -9.63 -4.26
C GLU A 59 5.11 -9.14 -3.59
N GLU A 60 4.99 -8.14 -2.73
CA GLU A 60 6.14 -7.65 -1.97
C GLU A 60 5.80 -7.22 -0.54
N PRO A 61 6.78 -7.29 0.39
CA PRO A 61 6.64 -6.74 1.72
C PRO A 61 6.79 -5.22 1.71
N VAL A 62 5.85 -4.51 2.35
CA VAL A 62 5.86 -3.06 2.51
C VAL A 62 5.82 -2.73 4.00
N TYR A 63 6.82 -2.00 4.48
CA TYR A 63 6.84 -1.53 5.87
C TYR A 63 5.93 -0.31 6.06
N PHE A 64 5.39 -0.13 7.26
CA PHE A 64 4.50 1.00 7.59
C PHE A 64 5.09 2.36 7.25
N GLN A 65 6.40 2.55 7.48
CA GLN A 65 7.10 3.80 7.14
C GLN A 65 7.18 4.12 5.64
N GLN A 66 6.91 3.14 4.77
CA GLN A 66 6.88 3.34 3.32
C GLN A 66 5.49 3.74 2.84
N ILE A 67 4.45 3.48 3.65
CA ILE A 67 3.08 3.80 3.30
C ILE A 67 2.93 5.32 3.37
N VAL A 68 2.40 5.90 2.30
CA VAL A 68 2.15 7.34 2.16
C VAL A 68 0.68 7.64 2.40
N ARG A 69 -0.23 6.76 1.96
CA ARG A 69 -1.68 6.87 2.19
C ARG A 69 -2.37 5.51 2.06
N ILE A 70 -3.53 5.39 2.70
CA ILE A 70 -4.49 4.30 2.49
C ILE A 70 -5.58 4.87 1.57
N GLU A 71 -5.85 4.21 0.46
CA GLU A 71 -6.94 4.59 -0.43
C GLU A 71 -8.25 4.03 0.13
N HIS A 72 -9.18 4.93 0.46
CA HIS A 72 -10.54 4.53 0.77
C HIS A 72 -11.25 4.29 -0.56
N ALA A 73 -11.90 3.13 -0.70
CA ALA A 73 -12.95 3.00 -1.70
C ALA A 73 -13.97 4.10 -1.39
N GLU A 74 -14.10 5.09 -2.27
CA GLU A 74 -15.17 6.07 -2.13
C GLU A 74 -16.47 5.28 -1.98
N ARG A 75 -17.16 5.52 -0.87
CA ARG A 75 -18.58 5.17 -0.77
C ARG A 75 -19.21 5.84 -1.98
N ILE A 76 -19.57 5.06 -3.01
CA ILE A 76 -20.58 5.49 -3.95
C ILE A 76 -21.83 5.65 -3.07
N VAL A 77 -22.06 6.89 -2.63
CA VAL A 77 -23.35 7.26 -2.07
C VAL A 77 -24.28 7.26 -3.28
N SER A 78 -24.87 6.10 -3.56
CA SER A 78 -26.00 6.02 -4.46
C SER A 78 -27.11 6.86 -3.80
N ASN A 79 -27.25 8.11 -4.22
CA ASN A 79 -28.45 8.89 -3.94
C ASN A 79 -29.60 8.16 -4.64
N LEU A 80 -30.39 7.42 -3.84
CA LEU A 80 -31.74 6.99 -4.20
C LEU A 80 -32.73 8.11 -3.85
#